data_AF-A0A392W207-F1
#
_entry.id   AF-A0A392W207-F1
#
_cell.length_a   1.000
_cell.length_b   1.000
_cell.length_c   1.000
_cell.angle_alpha   90.00
_cell.angle_beta   90.00
_cell.angle_gamma   90.00
#
_symmetry.space_group_name_H-M   'P 1'
#
loop_
_entity.id
_entity.type
_entity.pdbx_description
1 polymer ?
#
loop_
_entity_poly.entity_id
_entity_poly.type
_entity_poly.pdbx_seq_one_letter_code
_entity_poly.pdbx_strand_id
1 'polypeptide(L)' 'MVAGYANCGDMKAATELYDVMSGKDEVTWVAMIAGYGKLGNVSEARRIFDEISVSRDPSTCA' A
#
# COMPACT_ATOMS: atom_id res chain seq x y z
N MET A 1 -1.29 -9.34 -8.04
CA MET A 1 -1.30 -8.53 -9.28
C MET A 1 -0.79 -7.10 -9.03
N VAL A 2 -1.28 -6.38 -8.00
CA VAL A 2 -0.76 -5.04 -7.61
C VAL A 2 0.76 -5.01 -7.45
N ALA A 3 1.35 -6.01 -6.79
CA ALA A 3 2.80 -6.14 -6.64
C ALA A 3 3.58 -6.22 -7.97
N GLY A 4 2.98 -6.80 -9.01
CA GLY A 4 3.60 -6.85 -10.34
C GLY A 4 3.69 -5.46 -10.97
N TYR A 5 2.58 -4.71 -10.96
CA TYR A 5 2.53 -3.34 -11.47
C TYR A 5 3.42 -2.38 -10.68
N ALA A 6 3.34 -2.46 -9.34
CA ALA A 6 4.19 -1.68 -8.44
C ALA A 6 5.68 -1.98 -8.64
N ASN A 7 6.05 -3.24 -8.88
CA ASN A 7 7.43 -3.62 -9.16
C ASN A 7 7.93 -3.16 -10.54
N CYS A 8 7.03 -3.09 -11.54
CA CYS A 8 7.32 -2.54 -12.85
C CYS A 8 7.36 -1.00 -12.87
N GLY A 9 7.04 -0.33 -11.75
CA GLY A 9 6.99 1.13 -11.65
C GLY A 9 5.71 1.75 -12.18
N ASP A 10 4.74 0.94 -12.64
CA ASP A 10 3.43 1.41 -13.05
C ASP A 10 2.51 1.54 -11.84
N MET A 11 2.78 2.57 -11.03
CA MET A 11 1.98 2.85 -9.85
C MET A 11 0.58 3.31 -10.19
N LYS A 12 0.32 3.80 -11.41
CA LYS A 12 -1.02 4.22 -11.81
C LYS A 12 -1.94 3.01 -11.91
N ALA A 13 -1.53 1.99 -12.67
CA ALA A 13 -2.27 0.73 -12.76
C ALA A 13 -2.35 0.01 -11.40
N ALA A 14 -1.27 0.07 -10.60
CA ALA A 14 -1.26 -0.50 -9.26
C ALA A 14 -2.31 0.16 -8.34
N THR A 15 -2.47 1.48 -8.41
CA THR A 15 -3.44 2.26 -7.62
C THR A 15 -4.87 2.00 -8.05
N GLU A 16 -5.15 1.96 -9.36
CA GLU A 16 -6.48 1.64 -9.87
C GLU A 16 -6.93 0.24 -9.42
N LEU A 17 -6.03 -0.74 -9.45
CA LEU A 17 -6.32 -2.08 -8.92
C LEU A 17 -6.47 -2.08 -7.40
N TYR A 18 -5.68 -1.27 -6.69
CA TYR A 18 -5.76 -1.14 -5.24
C TYR A 18 -7.12 -0.58 -4.80
N ASP A 19 -7.62 0.48 -5.46
CA ASP A 19 -8.89 1.12 -5.11
C ASP A 19 -10.11 0.21 -5.31
N VAL A 20 -10.07 -0.62 -6.36
CA VAL A 20 -11.17 -1.56 -6.66
C VAL A 20 -11.11 -2.82 -5.77
N MET A 21 -9.97 -3.08 -5.10
CA MET A 21 -9.78 -4.27 -4.28
C MET A 21 -10.48 -4.13 -2.93
N SER A 22 -11.50 -4.96 -2.68
CA SER A 22 -12.27 -4.95 -1.43
C SER A 22 -11.61 -5.72 -0.28
N GLY A 23 -10.56 -6.51 -0.57
CA GLY A 23 -9.80 -7.31 0.40
C GLY A 23 -8.30 -7.05 0.24
N LYS A 24 -7.82 -5.95 0.82
CA LYS A 24 -6.41 -5.55 0.74
C LYS A 24 -5.63 -6.24 1.86
N ASP A 25 -4.89 -7.30 1.51
CA ASP A 25 -4.00 -8.01 2.44
C ASP A 25 -2.67 -7.27 2.64
N GLU A 26 -1.94 -7.52 3.74
CA GLU A 26 -0.63 -6.92 4.06
C GLU A 26 0.34 -6.89 2.86
N VAL A 27 0.35 -7.96 2.05
CA VAL A 27 1.19 -8.06 0.85
C VAL A 27 0.88 -6.96 -0.17
N THR A 28 -0.41 -6.62 -0.35
CA THR A 28 -0.87 -5.56 -1.26
C THR A 28 -0.39 -4.19 -0.81
N TRP A 29 -0.47 -3.89 0.49
CA TRP A 29 -0.01 -2.62 1.03
C TRP A 29 1.50 -2.48 0.97
N VAL A 30 2.24 -3.52 1.37
CA VAL A 30 3.71 -3.55 1.31
C VAL A 30 4.18 -3.37 -0.14
N ALA A 31 3.48 -3.98 -1.10
CA ALA A 31 3.76 -3.76 -2.51
C ALA A 31 3.57 -2.31 -2.95
N MET A 32 2.49 -1.65 -2.53
CA MET A 32 2.25 -0.24 -2.85
C MET A 32 3.29 0.68 -2.20
N ILE A 33 3.63 0.45 -0.93
CA ILE A 33 4.68 1.20 -0.21
C ILE A 33 6.02 1.05 -0.91
N ALA A 34 6.42 -0.18 -1.26
CA ALA A 34 7.67 -0.44 -1.96
C ALA A 34 7.69 0.21 -3.36
N GLY A 35 6.57 0.17 -4.09
CA GLY A 35 6.41 0.81 -5.39
C GLY A 35 6.55 2.33 -5.32
N TYR A 36 5.85 2.98 -4.39
CA TYR A 36 5.98 4.42 -4.16
C TYR A 36 7.36 4.82 -3.66
N GLY A 37 7.99 4.01 -2.82
CA GLY A 37 9.36 4.21 -2.36
C GLY A 37 10.37 4.21 -3.53
N LYS A 38 10.20 3.31 -4.51
CA LYS A 38 11.02 3.26 -5.73
C LYS A 38 10.85 4.49 -6.63
N LEU A 39 9.64 5.06 -6.69
CA LEU A 39 9.38 6.31 -7.40
C LEU A 39 9.84 7.57 -6.64
N GLY A 40 10.32 7.42 -5.40
CA GLY A 40 10.64 8.55 -4.52
C GLY A 40 9.42 9.27 -3.95
N ASN A 41 8.22 8.72 -4.11
CA ASN A 41 7.00 9.30 -3.59
C ASN A 41 6.71 8.82 -2.16
N VAL A 42 7.52 9.32 -1.22
CA VAL A 42 7.44 8.95 0.20
C VAL A 42 6.10 9.36 0.83
N SER A 43 5.46 10.42 0.34
CA SER A 43 4.18 10.92 0.85
C SER A 43 3.07 9.88 0.69
N GLU A 44 2.95 9.28 -0.51
CA GLU A 44 1.94 8.23 -0.72
C GLU A 44 2.30 6.91 -0.05
N ALA A 45 3.59 6.56 -0.01
CA ALA A 45 4.05 5.41 0.76
C ALA A 45 3.65 5.53 2.24
N ARG A 46 3.77 6.73 2.83
CA ARG A 46 3.37 7.00 4.21
C ARG A 46 1.87 6.93 4.42
N ARG A 47 1.07 7.50 3.51
CA ARG A 47 -0.40 7.42 3.58
C ARG A 47 -0.90 5.99 3.65
N ILE A 48 -0.39 5.13 2.76
CA ILE A 48 -0.73 3.71 2.75
C ILE A 48 -0.26 3.02 4.03
N PHE A 49 0.95 3.32 4.53
CA PHE A 49 1.42 2.77 5.80
C PHE A 49 0.54 3.17 6.99
N ASP A 50 0.11 4.43 7.07
CA ASP A 50 -0.74 4.92 8.14
C ASP A 50 -2.11 4.24 8.11
N GLU A 51 -2.65 3.97 6.92
CA GLU A 51 -3.91 3.27 6.72
C GLU A 51 -3.83 1.76 7.07
N ILE A 52 -2.66 1.10 6.92
CA ILE A 52 -2.38 -0.23 7.54
C ILE A 52 -2.42 -0.12 9.06
N SER A 53 -1.75 0.89 9.63
CA SER A 53 -1.60 1.02 11.07
C SER A 53 -2.91 1.35 11.78
N VAL A 54 -3.84 2.02 11.10
CA VAL A 54 -5.19 2.30 11.62
C VAL A 54 -6.01 1.03 11.82
N SER A 55 -5.75 -0.05 11.06
CA SER A 55 -6.40 -1.34 11.24
C SER A 55 -5.65 -2.28 12.20
N ARG A 56 -4.43 -1.92 12.61
CA ARG A 56 -3.73 -2.57 13.74
C ARG A 56 -4.00 -1.75 15.00
N ASP A 57 -5.18 -1.98 15.58
CA ASP A 57 -5.58 -1.44 16.88
C ASP A 57 -4.41 -1.36 17.87
N PRO A 58 -4.01 -0.16 18.31
CA PRO A 58 -3.10 0.02 19.45
C PRO A 58 -3.76 -0.32 20.80
N SER A 59 -4.99 -0.85 20.81
CA SER A 59 -5.87 -0.87 21.99
C SER A 59 -5.84 -2.15 22.83
N THR A 60 -4.96 -3.13 22.57
CA THR A 60 -4.81 -4.30 23.48
C THR A 60 -3.92 -4.04 24.70
N CYS A 61 -3.60 -2.80 25.01
CA CYS A 61 -3.02 -2.43 26.30
C CYS A 61 -4.06 -1.66 27.14
N ALA A 62 -5.03 -2.36 27.71
CA ALA A 62 -5.83 -1.91 28.85
C ALA A 62 -5.98 -3.07 29.85
#